data_AF-A0A947MP69-F1
#
_entry.id   AF-A0A947MP69-F1
#
_cell.length_a   1.000
_cell.length_b   1.000
_cell.length_c   1.000
_cell.angle_alpha   90.00
_cell.angle_beta   90.00
_cell.angle_gamma   90.00
#
_symmetry.space_group_name_H-M   'P 1'
#
loop_
_entity.id
_entity.type
_entity.pdbx_description
1 polymer ?
#
loop_
_entity_poly.entity_id
_entity_poly.type
_entity_poly.pdbx_seq_one_letter_code
_entity_poly.pdbx_strand_id
1 'polypeptide(L)'
;MSDALRPSDERCRVRWDDRKGFVRLVIRMGVPMVLAACPRADDLNDVQVCELTCSWRDRFHIPVPFLRDEGSGLRPRAIRLVLALSETIHPPAVHERNDLKTLVEPLHSRVVARMNERMQSVLDFEAGDPT
;
A
#
# COMPACT_ATOMS: atom_id res chain seq x y z
N MET A 1 -13.14 0.16 -1.27
CA MET A 1 -12.28 -0.96 -1.72
C MET A 1 -11.61 -0.57 -3.04
N SER A 2 -10.91 0.58 -3.07
CA SER A 2 -10.27 1.17 -4.26
C SER A 2 -8.78 0.85 -4.37
N ASP A 3 -8.15 0.34 -3.30
CA ASP A 3 -6.71 0.04 -3.29
C ASP A 3 -6.30 -1.15 -4.15
N ALA A 4 -7.24 -2.04 -4.47
CA ALA A 4 -7.00 -3.26 -5.25
C ALA A 4 -7.04 -3.03 -6.76
N LEU A 5 -7.58 -1.89 -7.20
CA LEU A 5 -7.72 -1.53 -8.62
C LEU A 5 -6.83 -0.32 -8.88
N ARG A 6 -5.52 -0.57 -8.99
CA ARG A 6 -4.55 0.51 -9.17
C ARG A 6 -4.36 0.85 -10.64
N PRO A 7 -4.35 2.15 -10.97
CA PRO A 7 -3.82 2.63 -12.24
C PRO A 7 -2.42 2.08 -12.50
N SER A 8 -2.09 1.76 -13.75
CA SER A 8 -0.76 1.25 -14.12
C SER A 8 0.39 2.20 -13.76
N ASP A 9 0.13 3.51 -13.72
CA ASP A 9 1.07 4.58 -13.37
C ASP A 9 1.25 4.80 -11.86
N GLU A 10 0.37 4.26 -11.02
CA GLU A 10 0.44 4.33 -9.56
C GLU A 10 0.87 3.01 -8.90
N ARG A 11 1.28 2.01 -9.69
CA ARG A 11 1.72 0.71 -9.18
C ARG A 11 2.93 0.83 -8.27
N CYS A 12 3.03 -0.09 -7.32
CA CYS A 12 4.14 -0.21 -6.37
C CYS A 12 4.32 1.00 -5.45
N ARG A 13 3.32 1.90 -5.34
CA ARG A 13 3.36 3.06 -4.43
C ARG A 13 2.58 2.81 -3.14
N VAL A 14 3.08 3.34 -2.04
CA VAL A 14 2.38 3.30 -0.74
C VAL A 14 1.44 4.50 -0.65
N ARG A 15 0.14 4.27 -0.41
CA ARG A 15 -0.89 5.34 -0.24
C ARG A 15 -1.31 5.49 1.22
N TRP A 16 -0.36 5.83 2.08
CA TRP A 16 -0.58 5.90 3.52
C TRP A 16 -0.59 7.33 4.08
N ASP A 17 -0.43 8.35 3.24
CA ASP A 17 -0.23 9.76 3.64
C ASP A 17 -1.24 10.23 4.70
N ASP A 18 -2.53 10.06 4.45
CA ASP A 18 -3.59 10.45 5.39
C ASP A 18 -4.06 9.30 6.30
N ARG A 19 -3.54 8.09 6.10
CA ARG A 19 -4.00 6.88 6.78
C ARG A 19 -3.24 6.68 8.08
N LYS A 20 -3.78 7.22 9.17
CA LYS A 20 -3.14 7.18 10.51
C LYS A 20 -3.78 6.18 11.47
N GLY A 21 -4.83 5.48 11.03
CA GLY A 21 -5.62 4.57 11.88
C GLY A 21 -4.81 3.40 12.47
N PHE A 22 -3.95 2.77 11.68
CA PHE A 22 -3.11 1.67 12.14
C PHE A 22 -2.09 2.12 13.20
N VAL A 23 -1.51 3.31 13.03
CA VAL A 23 -0.59 3.93 14.01
C VAL A 23 -1.30 4.24 15.32
N ARG A 24 -2.50 4.84 15.23
CA ARG A 24 -3.34 5.12 16.40
C ARG A 24 -3.67 3.85 17.17
N LEU A 25 -3.98 2.76 16.47
CA LEU A 25 -4.26 1.46 17.08
C LEU A 25 -3.04 0.89 17.78
N VAL A 26 -1.88 0.88 17.11
CA VAL A 26 -0.60 0.37 17.64
C VAL A 26 -0.19 1.12 18.91
N ILE A 27 -0.27 2.46 18.90
CA ILE A 27 0.02 3.28 20.09
C ILE A 27 -0.97 2.97 21.22
N ARG A 28 -2.27 2.90 20.92
CA ARG A 28 -3.31 2.66 21.93
C ARG A 28 -3.20 1.28 22.58
N MET A 29 -2.81 0.28 21.81
CA MET A 29 -2.66 -1.09 22.29
C MET A 29 -1.29 -1.34 22.92
N GLY A 30 -0.31 -0.47 22.68
CA GLY A 30 1.06 -0.65 23.18
C GLY A 30 1.76 -1.89 22.61
N VAL A 31 1.33 -2.37 21.44
CA VAL A 31 1.84 -3.60 20.83
C VAL A 31 2.83 -3.31 19.71
N PRO A 32 3.89 -4.11 19.54
CA PRO A 32 4.78 -3.99 18.39
C PRO A 32 4.06 -4.25 17.06
N MET A 33 4.55 -3.65 15.97
CA MET A 33 4.07 -3.93 14.62
C MET A 33 5.22 -4.32 13.68
N VAL A 34 4.92 -5.14 12.67
CA VAL A 34 5.84 -5.51 11.58
C VAL A 34 5.18 -5.11 10.26
N LEU A 35 5.98 -4.55 9.35
CA LEU A 35 5.54 -4.19 8.01
C LEU A 35 5.87 -5.31 7.04
N ALA A 36 4.97 -5.56 6.10
CA ALA A 36 5.13 -6.58 5.07
C ALA A 36 4.91 -5.91 3.70
N ALA A 37 5.99 -5.73 2.95
CA ALA A 37 6.01 -5.04 1.66
C ALA A 37 6.00 -6.06 0.51
N CYS A 38 5.05 -5.91 -0.42
CA CYS A 38 4.93 -6.75 -1.61
C CYS A 38 4.53 -5.87 -2.81
N PRO A 39 5.51 -5.32 -3.56
CA PRO A 39 5.23 -4.41 -4.67
C PRO A 39 4.37 -5.05 -5.77
N ARG A 40 4.71 -6.26 -6.18
CA ARG A 40 4.04 -6.96 -7.29
C ARG A 40 2.63 -7.44 -6.99
N ALA A 41 2.14 -7.30 -5.76
CA ALA A 41 0.73 -7.58 -5.47
C ALA A 41 -0.22 -6.76 -6.36
N ASP A 42 0.22 -5.57 -6.81
CA ASP A 42 -0.51 -4.72 -7.74
C ASP A 42 -0.60 -5.28 -9.17
N ASP A 43 0.33 -6.15 -9.57
CA ASP A 43 0.35 -6.78 -10.90
C ASP A 43 -0.61 -7.97 -11.00
N LEU A 44 -1.23 -8.36 -9.88
CA LEU A 44 -2.18 -9.48 -9.85
C LEU A 44 -3.38 -9.19 -10.76
N ASN A 45 -3.82 -7.93 -10.84
CA ASN A 45 -4.95 -7.49 -11.66
C ASN A 45 -4.51 -6.38 -12.62
N ASP A 46 -4.70 -6.57 -13.92
CA ASP A 46 -4.41 -5.54 -14.91
C ASP A 46 -5.60 -4.58 -15.03
N VAL A 47 -5.56 -3.44 -14.33
CA VAL A 47 -6.58 -2.40 -14.41
C VAL A 47 -6.03 -1.22 -15.19
N GLN A 48 -6.50 -1.04 -16.43
CA GLN A 48 -6.23 0.17 -17.18
C GLN A 48 -7.27 1.25 -16.84
N VAL A 49 -6.78 2.46 -16.61
CA VAL A 49 -7.61 3.65 -16.45
C VAL A 49 -7.64 4.40 -17.77
N CYS A 50 -8.82 4.83 -18.19
CA CYS A 50 -9.01 5.71 -19.33
C CYS A 50 -9.33 7.10 -18.78
N GLU A 51 -8.95 8.20 -19.44
CA GLU A 51 -9.20 9.57 -18.94
C GLU A 51 -10.69 9.84 -18.67
N LEU A 52 -11.57 9.19 -19.46
CA LEU A 52 -13.02 9.20 -19.27
C LEU A 52 -13.48 8.47 -17.99
N THR A 53 -12.77 7.42 -17.56
CA THR A 53 -13.11 6.71 -16.30
C THR A 53 -12.56 7.40 -15.06
N CYS A 54 -11.49 8.21 -15.15
CA CYS A 54 -11.06 9.09 -14.06
C CYS A 54 -12.13 10.12 -13.71
N SER A 55 -12.66 10.83 -14.71
CA SER A 55 -13.71 11.83 -14.50
C SER A 55 -15.03 11.23 -14.00
N TRP A 56 -15.38 10.01 -14.41
CA TRP A 56 -16.52 9.27 -13.89
C TRP A 56 -16.31 8.76 -12.46
N ARG A 57 -15.12 8.26 -12.14
CA ARG A 57 -14.72 7.86 -10.78
C ARG A 57 -14.81 9.04 -9.82
N ASP A 58 -14.32 10.21 -10.23
CA ASP A 58 -14.29 11.40 -9.37
C ASP A 58 -15.69 11.98 -9.14
N ARG A 59 -16.63 11.76 -10.07
CA ARG A 59 -18.01 12.22 -9.96
C ARG A 59 -18.97 11.23 -9.29
N PHE A 60 -18.78 9.93 -9.50
CA PHE A 60 -19.73 8.90 -9.04
C PHE A 60 -19.13 7.93 -8.01
N HIS A 61 -17.83 8.04 -7.70
CA HIS A 61 -17.09 7.12 -6.81
C HIS A 61 -17.19 5.63 -7.19
N ILE A 62 -17.54 5.32 -8.44
CA ILE A 62 -17.64 3.95 -8.97
C ILE A 62 -16.38 3.67 -9.81
N PRO A 63 -15.54 2.70 -9.43
CA PRO A 63 -14.45 2.25 -10.28
C PRO A 63 -15.04 1.41 -11.42
N VAL A 64 -14.99 1.94 -12.64
CA VAL A 64 -15.38 1.19 -13.85
C VAL A 64 -14.10 0.67 -14.51
N PRO A 65 -13.70 -0.60 -14.27
CA PRO A 65 -12.55 -1.18 -14.95
C PRO A 65 -12.90 -1.36 -16.43
N PHE A 66 -12.13 -0.73 -17.32
CA PHE A 66 -12.23 -1.03 -18.75
C PHE A 66 -11.41 -2.30 -19.01
N LEU A 67 -12.11 -3.38 -19.36
CA LEU A 67 -11.50 -4.66 -19.71
C LEU A 67 -11.18 -4.63 -21.21
N ARG A 68 -9.90 -4.70 -21.57
CA ARG A 68 -9.45 -4.49 -22.96
C ARG A 68 -9.67 -5.72 -23.86
N ASP A 69 -9.78 -6.91 -23.31
CA ASP A 69 -9.78 -8.14 -24.10
C ASP A 69 -11.13 -8.87 -24.01
N GLU A 70 -11.76 -9.08 -25.17
CA GLU A 70 -12.95 -9.93 -25.39
C GLU A 70 -12.76 -11.42 -24.98
N GLY A 71 -11.65 -11.78 -24.33
CA GLY A 71 -11.38 -13.13 -23.82
C GLY A 71 -10.60 -13.21 -22.50
N SER A 72 -10.12 -12.09 -21.96
CA SER A 72 -9.39 -12.03 -20.68
C SER A 72 -10.16 -11.17 -19.71
N GLY A 73 -11.14 -11.77 -19.03
CA GLY A 73 -11.81 -11.16 -17.88
C GLY A 73 -10.85 -10.87 -16.73
N LEU A 74 -11.39 -10.60 -15.54
CA LEU A 74 -10.67 -10.46 -14.25
C LEU A 74 -9.92 -11.76 -13.84
N ARG A 75 -9.10 -12.33 -14.72
CA ARG A 75 -8.26 -13.49 -14.44
C ARG A 75 -6.95 -12.97 -13.87
N PRO A 76 -6.63 -13.31 -12.62
CA PRO A 76 -5.38 -12.90 -12.02
C PRO A 76 -4.21 -13.48 -12.81
N ARG A 77 -3.19 -12.66 -13.06
CA ARG A 77 -1.96 -13.15 -13.70
C ARG A 77 -1.16 -13.98 -12.71
N ALA A 78 -0.56 -15.07 -13.20
CA ALA A 78 0.41 -15.81 -12.42
C ALA A 78 1.69 -14.96 -12.30
N ILE A 79 1.94 -14.45 -11.10
CA ILE A 79 3.09 -13.62 -10.77
C ILE A 79 3.82 -14.17 -9.54
N ARG A 80 5.15 -14.06 -9.53
CA ARG A 80 5.95 -14.35 -8.34
C ARG A 80 5.77 -13.20 -7.35
N LEU A 81 5.31 -13.51 -6.14
CA LEU A 81 5.20 -12.53 -5.05
C LEU A 81 6.40 -12.66 -4.14
N VAL A 82 7.21 -11.60 -4.07
CA VAL A 82 8.29 -11.47 -3.09
C VAL A 82 7.82 -10.54 -1.96
N LEU A 83 8.01 -10.98 -0.72
CA LEU A 83 7.60 -10.25 0.47
C LEU A 83 8.85 -9.85 1.28
N ALA A 84 9.04 -8.56 1.51
CA ALA A 84 10.03 -8.07 2.47
C ALA A 84 9.35 -7.72 3.80
N LEU A 85 9.86 -8.29 4.88
CA LEU A 85 9.43 -7.96 6.23
C LEU A 85 10.34 -6.90 6.84
N SER A 86 9.77 -5.97 7.60
CA SER A 86 10.55 -5.05 8.41
C SER A 86 10.96 -5.68 9.74
N GLU A 87 11.93 -5.06 10.39
CA GLU A 87 12.12 -5.20 11.82
C GLU A 87 10.85 -4.77 12.60
N THR A 88 10.78 -5.21 13.85
CA THR A 88 9.71 -4.84 14.76
C THR A 88 9.77 -3.35 15.11
N ILE A 89 8.66 -2.64 14.89
CA ILE A 89 8.50 -1.24 15.25
C ILE A 89 7.71 -1.18 16.56
N HIS A 90 8.36 -0.68 17.61
CA HIS A 90 7.73 -0.48 18.91
C HIS A 90 7.02 0.89 18.99
N PRO A 91 5.79 0.93 19.54
CA PRO A 91 5.13 2.19 19.81
C PRO A 91 5.83 2.96 20.96
N PRO A 92 5.75 4.29 20.96
CA PRO A 92 6.11 5.07 22.14
C PRO A 92 5.19 4.73 23.32
N ALA A 93 5.71 4.83 24.54
CA ALA A 93 4.90 4.70 25.75
C ALA A 93 3.88 5.85 25.82
N VAL A 94 2.63 5.53 26.17
CA VAL A 94 1.57 6.51 26.39
C VAL A 94 1.39 6.65 27.89
N HIS A 95 1.57 7.85 28.42
CA HIS A 95 1.31 8.14 29.83
C HIS A 95 -0.08 8.78 30.00
N GLU A 96 -0.50 9.65 29.06
CA GLU A 96 -1.83 10.28 29.08
C GLU A 96 -2.55 10.23 27.72
N ARG A 97 -3.89 10.40 27.75
CA ARG A 97 -4.75 10.33 26.56
C ARG A 97 -4.52 11.48 25.57
N ASN A 98 -4.03 12.64 26.05
CA ASN A 98 -3.68 13.79 25.21
C ASN A 98 -2.38 13.57 24.42
N ASP A 99 -1.52 12.65 24.85
CA ASP A 99 -0.25 12.33 24.17
C ASP A 99 -0.49 11.61 22.83
N LEU A 100 -1.65 10.99 22.63
CA LEU A 100 -1.91 10.22 21.41
C LEU A 100 -1.79 11.08 20.14
N LYS A 101 -2.28 12.33 20.16
CA LYS A 101 -2.24 13.20 18.97
C LYS A 101 -0.82 13.61 18.61
N THR A 102 0.03 13.87 19.60
CA THR A 102 1.41 14.30 19.41
C THR A 102 2.32 13.15 19.01
N LEU A 103 1.99 11.91 19.42
CA LEU A 103 2.78 10.71 19.12
C LEU A 103 2.44 10.05 17.77
N VAL A 104 1.26 10.32 17.21
CA VAL A 104 0.82 9.69 15.95
C VAL A 104 1.64 10.15 14.75
N GLU A 105 1.90 11.46 14.61
CA GLU A 105 2.60 11.98 13.43
C GLU A 105 4.02 11.42 13.30
N PRO A 106 4.87 11.49 14.35
CA PRO A 106 6.24 11.00 14.25
C PRO A 106 6.32 9.50 13.98
N LEU A 107 5.44 8.70 14.61
CA LEU A 107 5.40 7.27 14.36
C LEU A 107 4.90 6.95 12.95
N HIS A 108 3.89 7.68 12.47
CA HIS A 108 3.35 7.52 11.12
C HIS A 108 4.41 7.81 10.06
N SER A 109 5.10 8.95 10.14
CA SER A 109 6.16 9.29 9.18
C SER A 109 7.27 8.23 9.16
N ARG A 110 7.66 7.71 10.33
CA ARG A 110 8.65 6.62 10.43
C ARG A 110 8.16 5.33 9.78
N VAL A 111 6.91 4.96 9.99
CA VAL A 111 6.31 3.74 9.40
C VAL A 111 6.20 3.87 7.88
N VAL A 112 5.77 5.02 7.37
CA VAL A 112 5.67 5.28 5.93
C VAL A 112 7.05 5.22 5.27
N ALA A 113 8.06 5.88 5.86
CA ALA A 113 9.43 5.83 5.35
C ALA A 113 9.97 4.39 5.30
N ARG A 114 9.78 3.61 6.38
CA ARG A 114 10.22 2.21 6.44
C ARG A 114 9.46 1.33 5.44
N MET A 115 8.18 1.57 5.20
CA MET A 115 7.42 0.82 4.20
C MET A 115 7.96 1.10 2.79
N ASN A 116 8.20 2.36 2.45
CA ASN A 116 8.77 2.74 1.15
C ASN A 116 10.16 2.13 0.94
N GLU A 117 11.01 2.14 1.97
CA GLU A 117 12.31 1.48 1.95
C GLU A 117 12.18 -0.02 1.64
N ARG A 118 11.23 -0.72 2.29
CA ARG A 118 11.01 -2.16 2.05
C ARG A 118 10.44 -2.44 0.67
N MET A 119 9.52 -1.60 0.18
CA MET A 119 8.99 -1.70 -1.18
C MET A 119 10.13 -1.56 -2.20
N GLN A 120 11.01 -0.57 -2.04
CA GLN A 120 12.16 -0.38 -2.92
C GLN A 120 13.14 -1.56 -2.86
N SER A 121 13.42 -2.08 -1.65
CA SER A 121 14.33 -3.21 -1.50
C SER A 121 13.90 -4.46 -2.26
N VAL A 122 12.59 -4.69 -2.39
CA VAL A 122 12.06 -5.81 -3.19
C VAL A 122 12.24 -5.53 -4.68
N LEU A 123 11.96 -4.31 -5.13
CA LEU A 123 12.16 -3.93 -6.53
C LEU A 123 13.64 -4.04 -6.94
N ASP A 124 14.56 -3.63 -6.06
CA ASP A 124 16.00 -3.74 -6.31
C ASP A 124 16.47 -5.20 -6.35
N PHE A 125 15.95 -6.04 -5.44
CA PHE A 125 16.22 -7.49 -5.43
C PHE A 125 15.76 -8.15 -6.74
N GLU A 126 14.57 -7.77 -7.23
CA GLU A 126 14.04 -8.30 -8.49
C GLU A 126 14.77 -7.76 -9.72
N ALA A 127 15.25 -6.52 -9.70
CA ALA A 127 16.04 -5.95 -10.79
C ALA A 127 17.44 -6.60 -10.94
N GLY A 128 17.98 -7.15 -9.84
CA GLY A 128 19.25 -7.87 -9.81
C GLY A 128 19.17 -9.36 -10.12
N ASP A 129 17.97 -9.94 -10.20
CA ASP A 129 17.71 -11.35 -10.49
C ASP A 129 17.22 -11.46 -11.96
N PRO A 130 18.11 -11.67 -12.95
CA PRO A 130 17.69 -11.87 -14.34
C PRO A 130 17.04 -13.25 -14.45
N THR A 131 15.73 -13.31 -14.26
CA THR A 131 14.92 -14.47 -14.69
C THR A 131 14.99 -14.67 -16.19
#